data_AF-A0AAE8FQJ3-F1
#
_entry.id   AF-A0AAE8FQJ3-F1
#
_cell.length_a   1.000
_cell.length_b   1.000
_cell.length_c   1.000
_cell.angle_alpha   90.00
_cell.angle_beta   90.00
_cell.angle_gamma   90.00
#
_symmetry.space_group_name_H-M   'P 1'
#
loop_
_entity.id
_entity.type
_entity.pdbx_description
1 polymer ?
#
loop_
_entity_poly.entity_id
_entity_poly.type
_entity_poly.pdbx_seq_one_letter_code
_entity_poly.pdbx_strand_id
1 'polypeptide(L)'
;MGIFKRDYNYNPYFFNKIQPVGGIKFNPRSIVKGDGYEACLRIYDFPTSVDEFWLGKLIDIKDVTVTIDVETEDRSKALQSLNSAISENVDRANSLKNNIDIIEANNATSILMGLVNDITSRDEVIKLVTIRYYLSAKTEIELEEKIKQVLTKLEGLGYRGAVFLNEQEYEWKSLFLSAGEQKYLRNKRSGHPVPSISLGAGYPFHYVELNDPTGMFMGTSITGGNVIFDLFIKNEQRKSYNALAIGVMGSGKSTLLKKLSNNNAIVNNTLRILDITGEFKDLVNELEGKIVALDGSNGMINPLQIFATMINENTNEVQVEQSYMQHMSKVSMIYNFLSPEATQEEIREFERLLHDFYIIYGIEREKATSYKAEEYPTLSEFLNY
;
A
#
# COMPACT_ATOMS: atom_id res chain seq x y z
N MET A 1 -43.41 -13.35 -53.46
CA MET A 1 -43.96 -13.58 -52.09
C MET A 1 -42.80 -13.45 -51.13
N GLY A 2 -42.49 -12.27 -50.58
CA GLY A 2 -43.29 -11.60 -49.56
C GLY A 2 -42.61 -11.77 -48.19
N ILE A 3 -41.30 -11.49 -48.11
CA ILE A 3 -40.59 -11.47 -46.82
C ILE A 3 -40.91 -10.12 -46.18
N PHE A 4 -41.73 -10.15 -45.13
CA PHE A 4 -42.08 -9.01 -44.30
C PHE A 4 -40.81 -8.26 -43.87
N LYS A 5 -40.52 -7.12 -44.50
CA LYS A 5 -39.61 -6.12 -43.95
C LYS A 5 -40.27 -5.60 -42.67
N ARG A 6 -39.85 -6.12 -41.52
CA ARG A 6 -40.11 -5.46 -40.25
C ARG A 6 -39.33 -4.15 -40.28
N ASP A 7 -40.04 -3.02 -40.34
CA ASP A 7 -39.47 -1.71 -40.09
C ASP A 7 -39.03 -1.67 -38.63
N TYR A 8 -37.75 -1.94 -38.41
CA TYR A 8 -37.12 -1.75 -37.11
C TYR A 8 -36.78 -0.27 -36.97
N ASN A 9 -37.25 0.36 -35.89
CA ASN A 9 -36.97 1.75 -35.52
C ASN A 9 -35.48 1.99 -35.14
N TYR A 10 -34.58 1.07 -35.52
CA TYR A 10 -33.16 1.07 -35.17
C TYR A 10 -32.34 0.35 -36.25
N ASN A 11 -31.04 0.66 -36.34
CA ASN A 11 -30.12 0.08 -37.34
C ASN A 11 -29.55 -1.28 -36.87
N PRO A 12 -30.00 -2.43 -37.42
CA PRO A 12 -29.58 -3.76 -36.96
C PRO A 12 -28.11 -4.07 -37.26
N TYR A 13 -27.50 -3.48 -38.31
CA TYR A 13 -26.09 -3.71 -38.65
C TYR A 13 -25.14 -3.04 -37.66
N PHE A 14 -25.54 -1.87 -37.16
CA PHE A 14 -24.80 -1.18 -36.11
C PHE A 14 -24.85 -1.97 -34.80
N PHE A 15 -26.05 -2.39 -34.37
CA PHE A 15 -26.22 -3.22 -33.16
C PHE A 15 -25.42 -4.53 -33.24
N ASN A 16 -25.40 -5.21 -34.39
CA ASN A 16 -24.59 -6.41 -34.56
C ASN A 16 -23.08 -6.15 -34.38
N LYS A 17 -22.58 -4.99 -34.79
CA LYS A 17 -21.17 -4.61 -34.60
C LYS A 17 -20.82 -4.24 -33.15
N ILE A 18 -21.76 -3.65 -32.40
CA ILE A 18 -21.52 -3.18 -31.03
C ILE A 18 -21.98 -4.17 -29.95
N GLN A 19 -22.70 -5.24 -30.32
CA GLN A 19 -23.18 -6.20 -29.34
C GLN A 19 -21.99 -6.99 -28.75
N PRO A 20 -21.99 -7.26 -27.44
CA PRO A 20 -21.00 -8.14 -26.83
C PRO A 20 -21.12 -9.56 -27.41
N VAL A 21 -20.01 -10.10 -27.90
CA VAL A 21 -19.96 -11.40 -28.61
C VAL A 21 -20.32 -12.59 -27.71
N GLY A 22 -20.07 -12.48 -26.40
CA GLY A 22 -20.34 -13.54 -25.42
C GLY A 22 -21.79 -13.64 -24.94
N GLY A 23 -22.62 -12.61 -25.21
CA GLY A 23 -23.98 -12.54 -24.68
C GLY A 23 -24.07 -12.54 -23.15
N ILE A 24 -25.31 -12.51 -22.65
CA ILE A 24 -25.63 -12.68 -21.22
C ILE A 24 -26.95 -13.41 -21.10
N LYS A 25 -27.02 -14.40 -20.19
CA LYS A 25 -28.25 -15.13 -19.88
C LYS A 25 -28.49 -15.12 -18.39
N PHE A 26 -29.69 -14.71 -17.98
CA PHE A 26 -30.09 -14.68 -16.58
C PHE A 26 -30.84 -15.97 -16.24
N ASN A 27 -30.26 -16.77 -15.36
CA ASN A 27 -30.90 -17.91 -14.72
C ASN A 27 -31.47 -17.49 -13.35
N PRO A 28 -32.31 -18.31 -12.71
CA PRO A 28 -32.87 -17.98 -11.40
C PRO A 28 -31.82 -17.69 -10.30
N ARG A 29 -30.70 -18.41 -10.28
CA ARG A 29 -29.63 -18.29 -9.25
C ARG A 29 -28.30 -17.74 -9.79
N SER A 30 -28.13 -17.69 -11.10
CA SER A 30 -26.84 -17.37 -11.73
C SER A 30 -27.03 -16.56 -13.01
N ILE A 31 -25.96 -15.91 -13.42
CA ILE A 31 -25.84 -15.11 -14.63
C ILE A 31 -24.76 -15.80 -15.46
N VAL A 32 -25.12 -16.30 -16.63
CA VAL A 32 -24.16 -16.90 -17.56
C VAL A 32 -23.63 -15.80 -18.46
N LYS A 33 -22.31 -15.62 -18.45
CA LYS A 33 -21.56 -14.72 -19.32
C LYS A 33 -20.73 -15.54 -20.31
N GLY A 34 -20.15 -14.90 -21.32
CA GLY A 34 -19.40 -15.60 -22.37
C GLY A 34 -18.18 -16.40 -21.88
N ASP A 35 -17.62 -16.02 -20.74
CA ASP A 35 -16.38 -16.54 -20.16
C ASP A 35 -16.57 -17.22 -18.78
N GLY A 36 -17.80 -17.28 -18.26
CA GLY A 36 -18.08 -17.89 -16.96
C GLY A 36 -19.47 -17.62 -16.41
N TYR A 37 -19.57 -17.80 -15.09
CA TYR A 37 -20.80 -17.65 -14.30
C TYR A 37 -20.61 -16.57 -13.24
N GLU A 38 -21.66 -15.79 -13.01
CA GLU A 38 -21.73 -14.80 -11.95
C GLU A 38 -23.00 -14.99 -11.11
N ALA A 39 -22.95 -14.65 -9.83
CA ALA A 39 -24.16 -14.49 -9.02
C ALA A 39 -24.06 -13.25 -8.15
N CYS A 40 -25.19 -12.57 -7.98
CA CYS A 40 -25.35 -11.50 -7.01
C CYS A 40 -25.94 -12.05 -5.71
N LEU A 41 -25.21 -11.86 -4.63
CA LEU A 41 -25.63 -12.08 -3.25
C LEU A 41 -25.91 -10.72 -2.61
N ARG A 42 -27.05 -10.59 -1.94
CA ARG A 42 -27.46 -9.35 -1.26
C ARG A 42 -27.56 -9.57 0.23
N ILE A 43 -27.04 -8.65 1.04
CA ILE A 43 -27.26 -8.64 2.49
C ILE A 43 -28.71 -8.25 2.76
N TYR A 44 -29.40 -9.03 3.59
CA TYR A 44 -30.76 -8.74 4.03
C TYR A 44 -30.88 -8.60 5.55
N ASP A 45 -29.88 -9.04 6.32
CA ASP A 45 -29.87 -8.95 7.78
C ASP A 45 -28.53 -8.38 8.26
N PHE A 46 -28.61 -7.42 9.18
CA PHE A 46 -27.50 -6.66 9.73
C PHE A 46 -27.45 -6.88 11.25
N PRO A 47 -26.26 -6.89 11.87
CA PRO A 47 -26.14 -6.97 13.31
C PRO A 47 -26.71 -5.71 13.98
N THR A 48 -27.26 -5.86 15.19
CA THR A 48 -27.87 -4.75 15.96
C THR A 48 -26.88 -3.64 16.31
N SER A 49 -25.60 -3.99 16.47
CA SER A 49 -24.52 -3.07 16.78
C SER A 49 -23.31 -3.37 15.89
N VAL A 50 -22.64 -2.31 15.44
CA VAL A 50 -21.44 -2.40 14.61
C VAL A 50 -20.29 -1.68 15.30
N ASP A 51 -19.08 -2.22 15.16
CA ASP A 51 -17.85 -1.54 15.57
C ASP A 51 -17.50 -0.40 14.59
N GLU A 52 -16.52 0.42 14.97
CA GLU A 52 -15.83 1.28 14.01
C GLU A 52 -15.19 0.44 12.87
N PHE A 53 -15.12 1.03 11.68
CA PHE A 53 -14.57 0.43 10.45
C PHE A 53 -15.32 -0.83 9.97
N TRP A 54 -16.59 -1.00 10.33
CA TRP A 54 -17.36 -2.21 10.02
C TRP A 54 -17.53 -2.49 8.51
N LEU A 55 -17.61 -1.47 7.64
CA LEU A 55 -17.67 -1.70 6.19
C LEU A 55 -16.35 -2.26 5.66
N GLY A 56 -15.22 -1.91 6.28
CA GLY A 56 -13.90 -2.46 5.94
C GLY A 56 -13.90 -3.99 5.96
N LYS A 57 -14.49 -4.59 7.01
CA LYS A 57 -14.61 -6.05 7.16
C LYS A 57 -15.48 -6.70 6.07
N LEU A 58 -16.45 -5.95 5.52
CA LEU A 58 -17.38 -6.41 4.49
C LEU A 58 -16.79 -6.31 3.09
N ILE A 59 -16.00 -5.27 2.80
CA ILE A 59 -15.38 -5.10 1.48
C ILE A 59 -14.12 -5.95 1.31
N ASP A 60 -13.47 -6.36 2.41
CA ASP A 60 -12.23 -7.15 2.40
C ASP A 60 -12.53 -8.64 2.07
N ILE A 61 -13.17 -8.89 0.94
CA ILE A 61 -13.42 -10.23 0.40
C ILE A 61 -12.74 -10.30 -0.97
N LYS A 62 -11.74 -11.17 -1.07
CA LYS A 62 -10.95 -11.36 -2.30
C LYS A 62 -11.81 -11.90 -3.43
N ASP A 63 -11.50 -11.49 -4.65
CA ASP A 63 -12.14 -11.94 -5.90
C ASP A 63 -13.67 -11.74 -5.94
N VAL A 64 -14.16 -10.71 -5.27
CA VAL A 64 -15.58 -10.33 -5.24
C VAL A 64 -15.71 -8.83 -5.46
N THR A 65 -16.66 -8.44 -6.32
CA THR A 65 -17.03 -7.03 -6.46
C THR A 65 -18.13 -6.71 -5.47
N VAL A 66 -17.89 -5.73 -4.58
CA VAL A 66 -18.87 -5.29 -3.58
C VAL A 66 -19.42 -3.93 -3.99
N THR A 67 -20.75 -3.78 -4.01
CA THR A 67 -21.39 -2.47 -4.15
C THR A 67 -22.13 -2.08 -2.88
N ILE A 68 -22.02 -0.81 -2.51
CA ILE A 68 -22.72 -0.22 -1.38
C ILE A 68 -23.52 0.96 -1.93
N ASP A 69 -24.83 0.75 -2.06
CA ASP A 69 -25.77 1.78 -2.49
C ASP A 69 -26.30 2.50 -1.27
N VAL A 70 -26.21 3.84 -1.26
CA VAL A 70 -26.66 4.68 -0.15
C VAL A 70 -27.70 5.67 -0.65
N GLU A 71 -28.89 5.63 -0.07
CA GLU A 71 -29.96 6.60 -0.27
C GLU A 71 -30.29 7.32 1.05
N THR A 72 -30.90 8.50 0.98
CA THR A 72 -31.35 9.24 2.17
C THR A 72 -32.85 9.07 2.33
N GLU A 73 -33.29 8.60 3.49
CA GLU A 73 -34.70 8.46 3.81
C GLU A 73 -35.31 9.82 4.19
N ASP A 74 -36.58 10.02 3.86
CA ASP A 74 -37.31 11.21 4.28
C ASP A 74 -37.57 11.18 5.80
N ARG A 75 -37.38 12.31 6.48
CA ARG A 75 -37.53 12.40 7.95
C ARG A 75 -38.91 11.96 8.41
N SER A 76 -39.97 12.36 7.71
CA SER A 76 -41.35 11.99 8.10
C SER A 76 -41.60 10.50 7.89
N LYS A 77 -41.10 9.92 6.79
CA LYS A 77 -41.20 8.47 6.54
C LYS A 77 -40.40 7.64 7.54
N ALA A 78 -39.20 8.08 7.90
CA ALA A 78 -38.37 7.43 8.91
C ALA A 78 -39.11 7.39 10.27
N LEU A 79 -39.63 8.53 10.72
CA LEU A 79 -40.41 8.61 11.97
C LEU A 79 -41.67 7.76 11.94
N GLN A 80 -42.40 7.72 10.81
CA GLN A 80 -43.57 6.87 10.66
C GLN A 80 -43.22 5.38 10.74
N SER A 81 -42.14 4.97 10.07
CA SER A 81 -41.67 3.58 10.09
C SER A 81 -41.21 3.15 11.48
N LEU A 82 -40.50 4.03 12.21
CA LEU A 82 -40.11 3.80 13.60
C LEU A 82 -41.31 3.69 14.52
N ASN A 83 -42.33 4.55 14.36
CA ASN A 83 -43.54 4.48 15.16
C ASN A 83 -44.30 3.15 14.95
N SER A 84 -44.42 2.69 13.70
CA SER A 84 -44.99 1.38 13.39
C SER A 84 -44.18 0.24 14.03
N ALA A 85 -42.85 0.27 13.94
CA ALA A 85 -41.98 -0.73 14.54
C ALA A 85 -42.02 -0.73 16.08
N ILE A 86 -42.17 0.44 16.71
CA ILE A 86 -42.35 0.57 18.17
C ILE A 86 -43.69 -0.07 18.57
N SER A 87 -44.78 0.28 17.88
CA SER A 87 -46.11 -0.29 18.17
C SER A 87 -46.10 -1.82 18.07
N GLU A 88 -45.50 -2.36 17.00
CA GLU A 88 -45.40 -3.80 16.79
C GLU A 88 -44.59 -4.49 17.90
N ASN A 89 -43.46 -3.92 18.33
CA ASN A 89 -42.66 -4.49 19.41
C ASN A 89 -43.35 -4.42 20.77
N VAL A 90 -44.10 -3.36 21.05
CA VAL A 90 -44.92 -3.24 22.26
C VAL A 90 -46.04 -4.30 22.26
N ASP A 91 -46.74 -4.46 21.15
CA ASP A 91 -47.78 -5.49 21.00
C ASP A 91 -47.19 -6.90 21.14
N ARG A 92 -46.01 -7.13 20.55
CA ARG A 92 -45.26 -8.37 20.68
C ARG A 92 -44.90 -8.64 22.14
N ALA A 93 -44.34 -7.67 22.86
CA ALA A 93 -44.00 -7.80 24.28
C ALA A 93 -45.22 -8.16 25.15
N ASN A 94 -46.39 -7.57 24.84
CA ASN A 94 -47.63 -7.85 25.57
C ASN A 94 -48.25 -9.22 25.25
N SER A 95 -48.01 -9.75 24.05
CA SER A 95 -48.57 -11.03 23.59
C SER A 95 -47.75 -12.27 23.97
N LEU A 96 -46.46 -12.09 24.25
CA LEU A 96 -45.52 -13.17 24.54
C LEU A 96 -45.67 -13.67 25.98
N LYS A 97 -45.44 -14.98 26.18
CA LYS A 97 -45.47 -15.63 27.51
C LYS A 97 -44.08 -15.92 28.08
N ASN A 98 -43.05 -15.90 27.23
CA ASN A 98 -41.67 -16.19 27.61
C ASN A 98 -40.99 -14.89 28.07
N ASN A 99 -40.48 -14.88 29.29
CA ASN A 99 -39.82 -13.71 29.87
C ASN A 99 -38.61 -13.24 29.05
N ILE A 100 -37.89 -14.14 28.39
CA ILE A 100 -36.72 -13.77 27.57
C ILE A 100 -37.17 -12.98 26.34
N ASP A 101 -38.16 -13.48 25.60
CA ASP A 101 -38.67 -12.81 24.39
C ASP A 101 -39.32 -11.46 24.72
N ILE A 102 -39.93 -11.32 25.92
CA ILE A 102 -40.46 -10.04 26.43
C ILE A 102 -39.32 -9.03 26.66
N ILE A 103 -38.23 -9.46 27.29
CA ILE A 103 -37.06 -8.60 27.53
C ILE A 103 -36.43 -8.15 26.21
N GLU A 104 -36.30 -9.04 25.22
CA GLU A 104 -35.78 -8.69 23.89
C GLU A 104 -36.65 -7.65 23.18
N ALA A 105 -37.98 -7.81 23.18
CA ALA A 105 -38.91 -6.86 22.59
C ALA A 105 -38.88 -5.48 23.28
N ASN A 106 -38.74 -5.47 24.62
CA ASN A 106 -38.59 -4.22 25.39
C ASN A 106 -37.26 -3.51 25.12
N ASN A 107 -36.17 -4.26 24.97
CA ASN A 107 -34.86 -3.72 24.58
C ASN A 107 -34.91 -3.11 23.18
N ALA A 108 -35.49 -3.82 22.21
CA ALA A 108 -35.68 -3.32 20.85
C ALA A 108 -36.52 -2.02 20.84
N THR A 109 -37.60 -1.98 21.62
CA THR A 109 -38.43 -0.77 21.78
C THR A 109 -37.62 0.41 22.31
N SER A 110 -36.78 0.16 23.32
CA SER A 110 -35.94 1.19 23.94
C SER A 110 -34.89 1.74 22.96
N ILE A 111 -34.28 0.88 22.12
CA ILE A 111 -33.35 1.28 21.05
C ILE A 111 -34.06 2.15 20.02
N LEU A 112 -35.24 1.75 19.56
CA LEU A 112 -36.02 2.51 18.59
C LEU A 112 -36.45 3.88 19.13
N MET A 113 -36.84 3.97 20.41
CA MET A 113 -37.12 5.26 21.06
C MET A 113 -35.89 6.16 21.14
N GLY A 114 -34.71 5.59 21.43
CA GLY A 114 -33.44 6.32 21.35
C GLY A 114 -33.21 6.92 19.97
N LEU A 115 -33.41 6.12 18.91
CA LEU A 115 -33.26 6.58 17.53
C LEU A 115 -34.27 7.68 17.16
N VAL A 116 -35.52 7.61 17.63
CA VAL A 116 -36.52 8.69 17.46
C VAL A 116 -36.03 9.99 18.12
N ASN A 117 -35.45 9.90 19.32
CA ASN A 117 -34.88 11.06 20.01
C ASN A 117 -33.68 11.64 19.24
N ASP A 118 -32.82 10.81 18.66
CA ASP A 118 -31.68 11.26 17.86
C ASP A 118 -32.14 11.98 16.58
N ILE A 119 -33.14 11.45 15.87
CA ILE A 119 -33.71 12.11 14.67
C ILE A 119 -34.37 13.44 15.02
N THR A 120 -35.08 13.50 16.15
CA THR A 120 -35.85 14.70 16.55
C THR A 120 -34.99 15.79 17.18
N SER A 121 -34.05 15.41 18.05
CA SER A 121 -33.30 16.32 18.92
C SER A 121 -31.88 16.59 18.45
N ARG A 122 -31.26 15.65 17.72
CA ARG A 122 -29.87 15.75 17.24
C ARG A 122 -29.76 15.88 15.72
N ASP A 123 -30.89 16.01 15.03
CA ASP A 123 -31.00 16.10 13.57
C ASP A 123 -30.29 14.93 12.85
N GLU A 124 -30.31 13.74 13.48
CA GLU A 124 -29.74 12.53 12.89
C GLU A 124 -30.50 12.15 11.61
N VAL A 125 -29.74 11.86 10.55
CA VAL A 125 -30.30 11.49 9.24
C VAL A 125 -30.25 9.99 9.05
N ILE A 126 -31.37 9.39 8.66
CA ILE A 126 -31.41 7.97 8.31
C ILE A 126 -30.98 7.76 6.87
N LYS A 127 -30.03 6.84 6.68
CA LYS A 127 -29.54 6.39 5.37
C LYS A 127 -30.06 4.99 5.09
N LEU A 128 -30.50 4.74 3.87
CA LEU A 128 -30.87 3.41 3.41
C LEU A 128 -29.66 2.80 2.72
N VAL A 129 -29.12 1.72 3.28
CA VAL A 129 -27.92 1.06 2.79
C VAL A 129 -28.29 -0.28 2.15
N THR A 130 -27.83 -0.52 0.93
CA THR A 130 -27.91 -1.83 0.29
C THR A 130 -26.53 -2.31 -0.09
N ILE A 131 -26.13 -3.49 0.40
CA ILE A 131 -24.82 -4.10 0.13
C ILE A 131 -25.01 -5.35 -0.73
N ARG A 132 -24.26 -5.43 -1.83
CA ARG A 132 -24.30 -6.54 -2.79
C ARG A 132 -22.90 -7.06 -3.08
N TYR A 133 -22.80 -8.36 -3.29
CA TYR A 133 -21.59 -9.09 -3.64
C TYR A 133 -21.82 -9.77 -4.98
N TYR A 134 -21.01 -9.41 -5.98
CA TYR A 134 -21.02 -10.03 -7.29
C TYR A 134 -19.83 -10.98 -7.35
N LEU A 135 -20.14 -12.27 -7.33
CA LEU A 135 -19.15 -13.35 -7.35
C LEU A 135 -19.06 -13.90 -8.76
N SER A 136 -17.86 -13.94 -9.32
CA SER A 136 -17.60 -14.53 -10.65
C SER A 136 -16.70 -15.76 -10.55
N ALA A 137 -16.98 -16.77 -11.37
CA ALA A 137 -16.18 -17.99 -11.51
C ALA A 137 -16.27 -18.57 -12.93
N LYS A 138 -15.37 -19.48 -13.31
CA LYS A 138 -15.38 -20.08 -14.66
C LYS A 138 -16.42 -21.18 -14.78
N THR A 139 -16.70 -21.90 -13.69
CA THR A 139 -17.69 -22.98 -13.65
C THR A 139 -18.77 -22.70 -12.61
N GLU A 140 -19.94 -23.31 -12.77
CA GLU A 140 -21.06 -23.18 -11.82
C GLU A 140 -20.71 -23.79 -10.44
N ILE A 141 -19.93 -24.87 -10.43
CA ILE A 141 -19.48 -25.53 -9.18
C ILE A 141 -18.57 -24.59 -8.38
N GLU A 142 -17.57 -23.99 -9.03
CA GLU A 142 -16.69 -23.00 -8.40
C GLU A 142 -17.48 -21.79 -7.88
N LEU A 143 -18.51 -21.36 -8.60
CA LEU A 143 -19.38 -20.27 -8.17
C LEU A 143 -20.14 -20.64 -6.90
N GLU A 144 -20.72 -21.84 -6.83
CA GLU A 144 -21.42 -22.31 -5.63
C GLU A 144 -20.49 -22.41 -4.41
N GLU A 145 -19.26 -22.89 -4.60
CA GLU A 145 -18.25 -22.92 -3.54
C GLU A 145 -17.90 -21.51 -3.05
N LYS A 146 -17.68 -20.55 -3.97
CA LYS A 146 -17.45 -19.14 -3.61
C LYS A 146 -18.62 -18.53 -2.86
N ILE A 147 -19.85 -18.76 -3.32
CA ILE A 147 -21.06 -18.28 -2.64
C ILE A 147 -21.12 -18.82 -1.21
N LYS A 148 -20.86 -20.11 -1.02
CA LYS A 148 -20.85 -20.73 0.31
C LYS A 148 -19.79 -20.12 1.21
N GLN A 149 -18.56 -19.92 0.71
CA GLN A 149 -17.47 -19.30 1.47
C GLN A 149 -17.82 -17.88 1.92
N VAL A 150 -18.38 -17.06 1.02
CA VAL A 150 -18.80 -15.69 1.34
C VAL A 150 -19.94 -15.68 2.35
N LEU A 151 -20.95 -16.54 2.20
CA LEU A 151 -22.04 -16.67 3.17
C LEU A 151 -21.53 -17.03 4.56
N THR A 152 -20.65 -18.04 4.68
CA THR A 152 -20.06 -18.43 5.97
C THR A 152 -19.23 -17.29 6.59
N LYS A 153 -18.50 -16.52 5.77
CA LYS A 153 -17.76 -15.34 6.26
C LYS A 153 -18.71 -14.25 6.77
N LEU A 154 -19.79 -13.97 6.05
CA LEU A 154 -20.80 -12.98 6.46
C LEU A 154 -21.51 -13.40 7.75
N GLU A 155 -21.88 -14.67 7.88
CA GLU A 155 -22.49 -15.23 9.09
C GLU A 155 -21.56 -15.10 10.30
N GLY A 156 -20.25 -15.35 10.12
CA GLY A 156 -19.24 -15.15 11.16
C GLY A 156 -19.07 -13.69 11.61
N LEU A 157 -19.47 -12.73 10.76
CA LEU A 157 -19.49 -11.30 11.06
C LEU A 157 -20.85 -10.82 11.60
N GLY A 158 -21.85 -11.71 11.73
CA GLY A 158 -23.20 -11.37 12.19
C GLY A 158 -24.14 -10.85 11.11
N TYR A 159 -23.78 -10.96 9.83
CA TYR A 159 -24.62 -10.56 8.70
C TYR A 159 -25.27 -11.79 8.05
N ARG A 160 -26.44 -11.61 7.44
CA ARG A 160 -27.03 -12.65 6.58
C ARG A 160 -27.25 -12.14 5.18
N GLY A 161 -26.81 -12.93 4.22
CA GLY A 161 -26.98 -12.68 2.81
C GLY A 161 -27.64 -13.85 2.11
N ALA A 162 -28.21 -13.60 0.93
CA ALA A 162 -28.75 -14.65 0.10
C ALA A 162 -28.67 -14.27 -1.38
N VAL A 163 -28.67 -15.29 -2.24
CA VAL A 163 -28.92 -15.14 -3.67
C VAL A 163 -30.44 -15.11 -3.87
N PHE A 164 -30.97 -13.98 -4.32
CA PHE A 164 -32.41 -13.86 -4.56
C PHE A 164 -32.79 -14.52 -5.89
N LEU A 165 -33.72 -15.47 -5.80
CA LEU A 165 -34.17 -16.29 -6.93
C LEU A 165 -34.95 -15.45 -7.93
N ASN A 166 -34.66 -15.62 -9.23
CA ASN A 166 -35.30 -14.90 -10.35
C ASN A 166 -35.08 -13.39 -10.36
N GLU A 167 -34.08 -12.91 -9.61
CA GLU A 167 -33.80 -11.48 -9.50
C GLU A 167 -32.43 -11.07 -10.02
N GLN A 168 -31.63 -12.05 -10.47
CA GLN A 168 -30.27 -11.84 -10.94
C GLN A 168 -30.17 -10.82 -12.09
N GLU A 169 -31.18 -10.74 -12.97
CA GLU A 169 -31.24 -9.70 -14.00
C GLU A 169 -31.31 -8.30 -13.41
N TYR A 170 -32.15 -8.10 -12.40
CA TYR A 170 -32.35 -6.79 -11.79
C TYR A 170 -31.20 -6.41 -10.88
N GLU A 171 -30.68 -7.37 -10.09
CA GLU A 171 -29.49 -7.15 -9.27
C GLU A 171 -28.26 -6.85 -10.16
N TRP A 172 -28.10 -7.49 -11.31
CA TRP A 172 -27.06 -7.13 -12.26
C TRP A 172 -27.23 -5.72 -12.84
N LYS A 173 -28.47 -5.31 -13.16
CA LYS A 173 -28.75 -3.94 -13.59
C LYS A 173 -28.43 -2.90 -12.51
N SER A 174 -28.58 -3.24 -11.23
CA SER A 174 -28.24 -2.35 -10.12
C SER A 174 -26.77 -1.93 -10.10
N LEU A 175 -25.85 -2.69 -10.70
CA LEU A 175 -24.44 -2.28 -10.88
C LEU A 175 -24.30 -0.93 -11.62
N PHE A 176 -25.24 -0.63 -12.51
CA PHE A 176 -25.16 0.49 -13.45
C PHE A 176 -26.22 1.57 -13.18
N LEU A 177 -27.07 1.36 -12.19
CA LEU A 177 -28.18 2.25 -11.86
C LEU A 177 -27.94 2.89 -10.50
N SER A 178 -28.19 4.18 -10.39
CA SER A 178 -28.14 4.86 -9.10
C SER A 178 -29.21 4.31 -8.15
N ALA A 179 -29.01 4.43 -6.83
CA ALA A 179 -29.99 3.99 -5.83
C ALA A 179 -31.41 4.54 -6.11
N GLY A 180 -31.49 5.81 -6.52
CA GLY A 180 -32.75 6.46 -6.87
C GLY A 180 -33.41 5.93 -8.15
N GLU A 181 -32.67 5.29 -9.06
CA GLU A 181 -33.22 4.65 -10.26
C GLU A 181 -33.61 3.18 -10.01
N GLN A 182 -32.92 2.51 -9.09
CA GLN A 182 -33.22 1.12 -8.71
C GLN A 182 -34.65 0.96 -8.18
N LYS A 183 -35.29 2.02 -7.68
CA LYS A 183 -36.71 2.01 -7.27
C LYS A 183 -37.70 1.73 -8.41
N TYR A 184 -37.29 1.86 -9.67
CA TYR A 184 -38.13 1.55 -10.83
C TYR A 184 -37.99 0.09 -11.29
N LEU A 185 -37.06 -0.67 -10.72
CA LEU A 185 -36.91 -2.10 -10.99
C LEU A 185 -38.05 -2.90 -10.35
N ARG A 186 -38.32 -4.09 -10.90
CA ARG A 186 -39.37 -4.98 -10.38
C ARG A 186 -39.03 -5.54 -9.00
N ASN A 187 -37.76 -5.76 -8.71
CA ASN A 187 -37.26 -6.22 -7.41
C ASN A 187 -36.98 -5.07 -6.42
N LYS A 188 -37.58 -3.88 -6.64
CA LYS A 188 -37.37 -2.73 -5.77
C LYS A 188 -37.63 -3.09 -4.30
N ARG A 189 -36.69 -2.69 -3.45
CA ARG A 189 -36.76 -2.85 -1.99
C ARG A 189 -36.11 -1.65 -1.36
N SER A 190 -36.62 -1.25 -0.20
CA SER A 190 -35.92 -0.27 0.63
C SER A 190 -34.58 -0.87 1.10
N GLY A 191 -33.56 -0.02 1.21
CA GLY A 191 -32.31 -0.40 1.86
C GLY A 191 -32.52 -0.62 3.37
N HIS A 192 -31.51 -1.16 4.02
CA HIS A 192 -31.52 -1.26 5.48
C HIS A 192 -31.31 0.13 6.09
N PRO A 193 -32.18 0.60 7.00
CA PRO A 193 -32.04 1.92 7.61
C PRO A 193 -30.89 1.93 8.61
N VAL A 194 -29.91 2.81 8.40
CA VAL A 194 -28.73 2.99 9.24
C VAL A 194 -28.62 4.47 9.61
N PRO A 195 -28.35 4.83 10.88
CA PRO A 195 -28.04 6.20 11.26
C PRO A 195 -26.81 6.72 10.50
N SER A 196 -26.83 7.98 10.10
CA SER A 196 -25.72 8.61 9.38
C SER A 196 -24.40 8.52 10.13
N ILE A 197 -24.42 8.65 11.46
CA ILE A 197 -23.23 8.51 12.29
C ILE A 197 -22.65 7.09 12.25
N SER A 198 -23.51 6.07 12.29
CA SER A 198 -23.10 4.66 12.20
C SER A 198 -22.57 4.30 10.82
N LEU A 199 -23.14 4.89 9.76
CA LEU A 199 -22.61 4.76 8.41
C LEU A 199 -21.24 5.45 8.29
N GLY A 200 -21.07 6.64 8.87
CA GLY A 200 -19.81 7.37 8.92
C GLY A 200 -18.70 6.59 9.64
N ALA A 201 -19.05 5.89 10.73
CA ALA A 201 -18.14 5.00 11.44
C ALA A 201 -17.73 3.76 10.61
N GLY A 202 -18.41 3.44 9.50
CA GLY A 202 -18.13 2.25 8.70
C GLY A 202 -16.85 2.28 7.89
N TYR A 203 -16.28 3.46 7.61
CA TYR A 203 -15.14 3.76 6.72
C TYR A 203 -14.52 2.55 5.97
N PRO A 204 -14.90 2.33 4.69
CA PRO A 204 -14.50 1.15 3.92
C PRO A 204 -13.00 1.13 3.58
N PHE A 205 -12.37 2.29 3.37
CA PHE A 205 -10.99 2.39 2.87
C PHE A 205 -9.95 2.47 3.99
N HIS A 206 -10.08 1.64 5.02
CA HIS A 206 -9.17 1.65 6.16
C HIS A 206 -7.85 0.94 5.83
N TYR A 207 -7.00 1.59 5.03
CA TYR A 207 -5.64 1.16 4.77
C TYR A 207 -4.66 2.32 4.94
N VAL A 208 -3.47 1.97 5.42
CA VAL A 208 -2.34 2.91 5.50
C VAL A 208 -1.47 2.64 4.28
N GLU A 209 -1.27 3.65 3.46
CA GLU A 209 -0.38 3.60 2.32
C GLU A 209 0.74 4.63 2.44
N LEU A 210 1.85 4.33 1.80
CA LEU A 210 2.88 5.28 1.46
C LEU A 210 2.98 5.26 -0.05
N ASN A 211 2.67 6.37 -0.70
CA ASN A 211 2.61 6.42 -2.15
C ASN A 211 3.49 7.55 -2.70
N ASP A 212 4.76 7.20 -2.90
CA ASP A 212 5.75 8.09 -3.48
C ASP A 212 5.62 8.13 -5.01
N PRO A 213 5.49 9.32 -5.66
CA PRO A 213 5.28 9.42 -7.11
C PRO A 213 6.32 8.70 -7.97
N THR A 214 7.56 8.61 -7.49
CA THR A 214 8.71 8.01 -8.17
C THR A 214 9.28 6.80 -7.42
N GLY A 215 8.52 6.26 -6.47
CA GLY A 215 8.98 5.17 -5.62
C GLY A 215 8.86 3.79 -6.25
N MET A 216 9.55 2.83 -5.65
CA MET A 216 9.38 1.42 -5.96
C MET A 216 8.46 0.73 -4.97
N PHE A 217 7.77 -0.31 -5.42
CA PHE A 217 6.92 -1.11 -4.56
C PHE A 217 7.75 -1.91 -3.54
N MET A 218 7.67 -1.50 -2.28
CA MET A 218 8.33 -2.17 -1.16
C MET A 218 7.55 -3.36 -0.63
N GLY A 219 6.22 -3.26 -0.65
CA GLY A 219 5.31 -4.26 -0.13
C GLY A 219 3.97 -3.62 0.24
N THR A 220 3.21 -4.31 1.06
CA THR A 220 1.94 -3.81 1.60
C THR A 220 2.06 -3.58 3.10
N SER A 221 1.34 -2.60 3.62
CA SER A 221 1.14 -2.41 5.06
C SER A 221 0.33 -3.57 5.64
N ILE A 222 0.26 -3.63 6.97
CA ILE A 222 -0.55 -4.64 7.69
C ILE A 222 -2.04 -4.53 7.30
N THR A 223 -2.49 -3.32 6.94
CA THR A 223 -3.87 -3.05 6.50
C THR A 223 -4.06 -3.18 4.99
N GLY A 224 -3.07 -3.71 4.26
CA GLY A 224 -3.17 -3.98 2.82
C GLY A 224 -2.93 -2.78 1.91
N GLY A 225 -2.59 -1.60 2.46
CA GLY A 225 -2.24 -0.43 1.68
C GLY A 225 -0.86 -0.56 1.05
N ASN A 226 -0.67 0.00 -0.15
CA ASN A 226 0.60 -0.10 -0.85
C ASN A 226 1.69 0.74 -0.18
N VAL A 227 2.92 0.21 -0.16
CA VAL A 227 4.11 0.94 0.26
C VAL A 227 5.00 1.11 -0.96
N ILE A 228 4.82 2.22 -1.66
CA ILE A 228 5.65 2.69 -2.76
C ILE A 228 6.60 3.74 -2.17
N PHE A 229 7.90 3.45 -2.18
CA PHE A 229 8.90 4.25 -1.49
C PHE A 229 10.01 4.71 -2.41
N ASP A 230 10.32 6.00 -2.35
CA ASP A 230 11.50 6.62 -2.94
C ASP A 230 12.34 7.29 -1.85
N LEU A 231 13.62 6.91 -1.79
CA LEU A 231 14.60 7.51 -0.88
C LEU A 231 14.92 8.96 -1.25
N PHE A 232 14.82 9.32 -2.54
CA PHE A 232 15.25 10.62 -3.06
C PHE A 232 14.13 11.66 -3.13
N ILE A 233 12.93 11.34 -2.64
CA ILE A 233 11.88 12.34 -2.51
C ILE A 233 12.22 13.34 -1.41
N LYS A 234 12.17 14.63 -1.78
CA LYS A 234 12.23 15.75 -0.87
C LYS A 234 10.86 16.41 -0.77
N ASN A 235 10.35 16.54 0.46
CA ASN A 235 9.11 17.24 0.74
C ASN A 235 9.19 17.93 2.12
N GLU A 236 8.08 18.49 2.60
CA GLU A 236 8.05 19.17 3.90
C GLU A 236 8.44 18.27 5.08
N GLN A 237 8.17 16.96 4.97
CA GLN A 237 8.45 15.95 6.00
C GLN A 237 9.85 15.32 5.83
N ARG A 238 10.27 15.02 4.60
CA ARG A 238 11.58 14.43 4.24
C ARG A 238 12.50 15.48 3.66
N LYS A 239 13.40 16.00 4.50
CA LYS A 239 14.33 17.09 4.14
C LYS A 239 15.70 16.61 3.65
N SER A 240 16.04 15.33 3.85
CA SER A 240 17.31 14.71 3.46
C SER A 240 17.09 13.38 2.74
N TYR A 241 18.09 12.94 1.99
CA TYR A 241 18.09 11.68 1.22
C TYR A 241 18.73 10.51 1.98
N ASN A 242 18.93 10.69 3.29
CA ASN A 242 19.61 9.71 4.11
C ASN A 242 18.59 8.76 4.73
N ALA A 243 18.87 7.47 4.72
CA ALA A 243 18.07 6.46 5.41
C ALA A 243 18.93 5.64 6.38
N LEU A 244 18.30 5.21 7.46
CA LEU A 244 18.89 4.36 8.49
C LEU A 244 18.04 3.09 8.59
N ALA A 245 18.64 1.94 8.27
CA ALA A 245 18.00 0.63 8.39
C ALA A 245 18.53 -0.09 9.64
N ILE A 246 17.67 -0.23 10.66
CA ILE A 246 18.00 -0.90 11.93
C ILE A 246 17.18 -2.19 12.03
N GLY A 247 17.84 -3.27 12.46
CA GLY A 247 17.15 -4.53 12.71
C GLY A 247 18.09 -5.55 13.36
N VAL A 248 17.49 -6.47 14.13
CA VAL A 248 18.20 -7.62 14.72
C VAL A 248 18.64 -8.60 13.63
N MET A 249 19.57 -9.50 13.95
CA MET A 249 19.98 -10.56 13.03
C MET A 249 18.77 -11.36 12.55
N GLY A 250 18.65 -11.59 11.23
CA GLY A 250 17.53 -12.30 10.63
C GLY A 250 16.26 -11.47 10.37
N SER A 251 16.21 -10.19 10.75
CA SER A 251 15.04 -9.31 10.53
C SER A 251 14.86 -8.84 9.07
N GLY A 252 15.77 -9.20 8.16
CA GLY A 252 15.70 -8.80 6.74
C GLY A 252 16.38 -7.48 6.40
N LYS A 253 17.23 -6.92 7.28
CA LYS A 253 18.00 -5.69 7.01
C LYS A 253 18.76 -5.76 5.68
N SER A 254 19.53 -6.81 5.46
CA SER A 254 20.31 -6.99 4.22
C SER A 254 19.41 -7.16 3.01
N THR A 255 18.27 -7.82 3.16
CA THR A 255 17.26 -7.94 2.09
C THR A 255 16.70 -6.58 1.68
N LEU A 256 16.36 -5.73 2.66
CA LEU A 256 15.87 -4.37 2.39
C LEU A 256 16.93 -3.53 1.67
N LEU A 257 18.18 -3.56 2.15
CA LEU A 257 19.28 -2.81 1.54
C LEU A 257 19.57 -3.31 0.12
N LYS A 258 19.60 -4.63 -0.12
CA LYS A 258 19.75 -5.20 -1.47
C LYS A 258 18.63 -4.77 -2.40
N LYS A 259 17.38 -4.74 -1.92
CA LYS A 259 16.24 -4.27 -2.71
C LYS A 259 16.41 -2.79 -3.09
N LEU A 260 16.77 -1.94 -2.13
CA LEU A 260 17.08 -0.52 -2.36
C LEU A 260 18.24 -0.33 -3.34
N SER A 261 19.33 -1.08 -3.17
CA SER A 261 20.48 -1.05 -4.08
C SER A 261 20.06 -1.45 -5.49
N ASN A 262 19.34 -2.57 -5.66
CA ASN A 262 18.88 -3.00 -6.97
C ASN A 262 18.00 -1.94 -7.65
N ASN A 263 17.05 -1.34 -6.92
CA ASN A 263 16.23 -0.26 -7.47
C ASN A 263 17.06 0.94 -7.94
N ASN A 264 18.05 1.33 -7.14
CA ASN A 264 18.96 2.40 -7.52
C ASN A 264 19.78 2.05 -8.77
N ALA A 265 20.23 0.82 -8.90
CA ALA A 265 20.91 0.36 -10.11
C ALA A 265 20.00 0.44 -11.34
N ILE A 266 18.74 0.01 -11.22
CA ILE A 266 17.74 0.07 -12.30
C ILE A 266 17.48 1.51 -12.75
N VAL A 267 17.47 2.46 -11.82
CA VAL A 267 17.30 3.90 -12.09
C VAL A 267 18.61 4.55 -12.59
N ASN A 268 19.67 3.77 -12.81
CA ASN A 268 21.02 4.22 -13.23
C ASN A 268 21.72 5.13 -12.22
N ASN A 269 21.42 5.01 -10.93
CA ASN A 269 22.20 5.66 -9.89
C ASN A 269 23.52 4.92 -9.66
N THR A 270 24.57 5.68 -9.35
CA THR A 270 25.87 5.10 -8.98
C THR A 270 25.81 4.53 -7.57
N LEU A 271 26.11 3.24 -7.43
CA LEU A 271 26.13 2.55 -6.14
C LEU A 271 27.56 2.33 -5.66
N ARG A 272 27.81 2.64 -4.39
CA ARG A 272 29.04 2.29 -3.68
C ARG A 272 28.65 1.63 -2.37
N ILE A 273 29.08 0.39 -2.17
CA ILE A 273 28.68 -0.43 -1.03
C ILE A 273 29.94 -0.82 -0.25
N LEU A 274 29.95 -0.50 1.04
CA LEU A 274 30.97 -0.97 1.98
C LEU A 274 30.42 -2.22 2.66
N ASP A 275 30.90 -3.39 2.25
CA ASP A 275 30.38 -4.68 2.68
C ASP A 275 31.41 -5.44 3.52
N ILE A 276 31.17 -5.51 4.83
CA ILE A 276 32.05 -6.19 5.79
C ILE A 276 31.80 -7.71 5.80
N THR A 277 30.57 -8.15 5.55
CA THR A 277 30.17 -9.56 5.64
C THR A 277 30.23 -10.29 4.31
N GLY A 278 30.30 -9.56 3.19
CA GLY A 278 30.34 -10.12 1.85
C GLY A 278 28.97 -10.54 1.32
N GLU A 279 27.88 -10.07 1.92
CA GLU A 279 26.51 -10.44 1.54
C GLU A 279 26.08 -9.83 0.20
N PHE A 280 26.71 -8.76 -0.28
CA PHE A 280 26.33 -8.06 -1.51
C PHE A 280 27.05 -8.57 -2.76
N LYS A 281 28.00 -9.50 -2.64
CA LYS A 281 28.82 -10.00 -3.75
C LYS A 281 27.99 -10.49 -4.93
N ASP A 282 26.98 -11.32 -4.67
CA ASP A 282 26.12 -11.88 -5.73
C ASP A 282 25.36 -10.78 -6.48
N LEU A 283 24.80 -9.80 -5.74
CA LEU A 283 24.08 -8.67 -6.33
C LEU A 283 25.01 -7.79 -7.18
N VAL A 284 26.23 -7.53 -6.70
CA VAL A 284 27.21 -6.75 -7.45
C VAL A 284 27.59 -7.47 -8.75
N ASN A 285 27.79 -8.79 -8.70
CA ASN A 285 28.09 -9.58 -9.90
C ASN A 285 26.92 -9.59 -10.90
N GLU A 286 25.68 -9.72 -10.41
CA GLU A 286 24.47 -9.68 -11.25
C GLU A 286 24.29 -8.32 -11.95
N LEU A 287 24.65 -7.23 -11.26
CA LEU A 287 24.63 -5.87 -11.80
C LEU A 287 25.88 -5.51 -12.62
N GLU A 288 26.73 -6.50 -12.95
CA GLU A 288 27.99 -6.31 -13.67
C GLU A 288 28.93 -5.27 -13.01
N GLY A 289 28.82 -5.13 -11.69
CA GLY A 289 29.61 -4.20 -10.90
C GLY A 289 31.01 -4.74 -10.59
N LYS A 290 31.85 -3.86 -10.03
CA LYS A 290 33.22 -4.21 -9.64
C LYS A 290 33.32 -4.48 -8.14
N ILE A 291 33.82 -5.65 -7.78
CA ILE A 291 34.17 -5.99 -6.39
C ILE A 291 35.65 -5.68 -6.17
N VAL A 292 35.94 -4.86 -5.16
CA VAL A 292 37.31 -4.57 -4.71
C VAL A 292 37.50 -5.19 -3.34
N ALA A 293 38.27 -6.28 -3.26
CA ALA A 293 38.63 -6.90 -1.99
C ALA A 293 39.75 -6.08 -1.34
N LEU A 294 39.54 -5.65 -0.09
CA LEU A 294 40.50 -4.84 0.67
C LEU A 294 41.51 -5.68 1.47
N ASP A 295 41.55 -6.99 1.23
CA ASP A 295 42.50 -7.94 1.83
C ASP A 295 43.81 -8.07 1.03
N GLY A 296 43.95 -7.29 -0.05
CA GLY A 296 45.13 -7.29 -0.93
C GLY A 296 45.08 -8.33 -2.05
N SER A 297 44.08 -9.22 -2.08
CA SER A 297 43.97 -10.27 -3.10
C SER A 297 43.72 -9.72 -4.52
N ASN A 298 42.92 -8.65 -4.63
CA ASN A 298 42.48 -8.06 -5.90
C ASN A 298 42.87 -6.58 -6.05
N GLY A 299 44.00 -6.19 -5.46
CA GLY A 299 44.51 -4.83 -5.44
C GLY A 299 44.57 -4.26 -4.02
N MET A 300 45.44 -3.27 -3.83
CA MET A 300 45.63 -2.59 -2.55
C MET A 300 45.31 -1.10 -2.71
N ILE A 301 44.67 -0.53 -1.70
CA ILE A 301 44.54 0.93 -1.61
C ILE A 301 45.80 1.44 -0.96
N ASN A 302 46.59 2.26 -1.67
CA ASN A 302 47.74 2.94 -1.10
C ASN A 302 47.25 4.09 -0.19
N PRO A 303 47.44 4.05 1.14
CA PRO A 303 47.01 5.12 2.03
C PRO A 303 47.75 6.44 1.78
N LEU A 304 48.96 6.37 1.19
CA LEU A 304 49.81 7.53 0.88
C LEU A 304 49.49 8.18 -0.48
N GLN A 305 48.57 7.60 -1.26
CA GLN A 305 48.12 8.22 -2.50
C GLN A 305 47.25 9.45 -2.21
N ILE A 306 47.64 10.60 -2.78
CA ILE A 306 46.97 11.89 -2.58
C ILE A 306 45.90 12.09 -3.64
N PHE A 307 44.64 12.17 -3.22
CA PHE A 307 43.50 12.39 -4.12
C PHE A 307 43.05 13.85 -4.14
N ALA A 308 42.50 14.30 -5.27
CA ALA A 308 41.85 15.60 -5.40
C ALA A 308 40.50 15.63 -4.66
N THR A 309 40.53 15.82 -3.34
CA THR A 309 39.34 15.80 -2.49
C THR A 309 38.66 17.17 -2.36
N MET A 310 39.41 18.26 -2.54
CA MET A 310 38.89 19.63 -2.44
C MET A 310 38.77 20.25 -3.83
N ILE A 311 37.55 20.61 -4.20
CA ILE A 311 37.21 21.25 -5.48
C ILE A 311 36.43 22.52 -5.16
N ASN A 312 36.75 23.63 -5.83
CA ASN A 312 35.95 24.84 -5.73
C ASN A 312 34.60 24.63 -6.43
N GLU A 313 33.50 24.70 -5.69
CA GLU A 313 32.14 24.46 -6.22
C GLU A 313 31.74 25.43 -7.34
N ASN A 314 32.33 26.63 -7.40
CA ASN A 314 32.00 27.64 -8.41
C ASN A 314 32.85 27.51 -9.68
N THR A 315 34.14 27.16 -9.55
CA THR A 315 35.08 27.10 -10.70
C THR A 315 35.36 25.67 -11.17
N ASN A 316 34.95 24.65 -10.41
CA ASN A 316 35.32 23.24 -10.61
C ASN A 316 36.83 22.99 -10.64
N GLU A 317 37.63 23.93 -10.12
CA GLU A 317 39.08 23.79 -10.05
C GLU A 317 39.49 23.02 -8.79
N VAL A 318 40.45 22.11 -8.96
CA VAL A 318 41.03 21.34 -7.86
C VAL A 318 41.90 22.25 -7.01
N GLN A 319 41.59 22.33 -5.73
CA GLN A 319 42.39 23.04 -4.75
C GLN A 319 43.47 22.07 -4.23
N VAL A 320 44.57 21.95 -4.97
CA VAL A 320 45.63 20.96 -4.74
C VAL A 320 46.20 21.08 -3.32
N GLU A 321 46.53 22.30 -2.90
CA GLU A 321 47.05 22.62 -1.57
C GLU A 321 46.13 22.17 -0.43
N GLN A 322 44.82 22.43 -0.56
CA GLN A 322 43.85 22.01 0.45
C GLN A 322 43.62 20.49 0.44
N SER A 323 43.64 19.87 -0.75
CA SER A 323 43.55 18.42 -0.89
C SER A 323 44.76 17.74 -0.23
N TYR A 324 45.96 18.31 -0.37
CA TYR A 324 47.17 17.85 0.32
C TYR A 324 47.02 17.94 1.85
N MET A 325 46.56 19.08 2.38
CA MET A 325 46.34 19.22 3.82
C MET A 325 45.30 18.24 4.37
N GLN A 326 44.20 18.02 3.63
CA GLN A 326 43.18 17.04 3.98
C GLN A 326 43.72 15.60 3.95
N HIS A 327 44.60 15.30 2.99
CA HIS A 327 45.30 14.02 2.91
C HIS A 327 46.21 13.81 4.13
N MET A 328 47.03 14.79 4.51
CA MET A 328 47.87 14.69 5.71
C MET A 328 47.02 14.39 6.96
N SER A 329 45.91 15.13 7.12
CA SER A 329 44.96 14.89 8.22
C SER A 329 44.35 13.49 8.19
N LYS A 330 44.01 12.97 7.00
CA LYS A 330 43.49 11.62 6.80
C LYS A 330 44.53 10.56 7.19
N VAL A 331 45.79 10.71 6.76
CA VAL A 331 46.84 9.73 7.08
C VAL A 331 47.17 9.75 8.58
N SER A 332 47.22 10.94 9.21
CA SER A 332 47.35 11.06 10.66
C SER A 332 46.18 10.42 11.41
N MET A 333 44.95 10.51 10.89
CA MET A 333 43.80 9.80 11.45
C MET A 333 43.92 8.28 11.32
N ILE A 334 44.44 7.78 10.19
CA ILE A 334 44.75 6.35 10.01
C ILE A 334 45.81 5.91 11.03
N TYR A 335 46.87 6.69 11.21
CA TYR A 335 47.91 6.42 12.21
C TYR A 335 47.32 6.32 13.62
N ASN A 336 46.51 7.31 14.02
CA ASN A 336 45.86 7.32 15.33
C ASN A 336 44.85 6.17 15.52
N PHE A 337 44.22 5.69 14.44
CA PHE A 337 43.38 4.49 14.51
C PHE A 337 44.19 3.21 14.72
N LEU A 338 45.39 3.13 14.14
CA LEU A 338 46.31 1.99 14.31
C LEU A 338 47.06 2.02 15.65
N SER A 339 47.36 3.22 16.16
CA SER A 339 47.99 3.46 17.46
C SER A 339 47.12 4.40 18.31
N PRO A 340 46.08 3.89 18.99
CA PRO A 340 45.15 4.71 19.77
C PRO A 340 45.77 5.41 21.00
N GLU A 341 46.94 4.93 21.45
CA GLU A 341 47.69 5.48 22.58
C GLU A 341 48.66 6.59 22.16
N ALA A 342 48.79 6.86 20.85
CA ALA A 342 49.70 7.87 20.32
C ALA A 342 49.38 9.26 20.90
N THR A 343 50.43 9.96 21.35
CA THR A 343 50.27 11.31 21.88
C THR A 343 50.07 12.33 20.76
N GLN A 344 49.50 13.49 21.09
CA GLN A 344 49.37 14.59 20.11
C GLN A 344 50.74 15.09 19.60
N GLU A 345 51.80 14.98 20.40
CA GLU A 345 53.16 15.32 19.98
C GLU A 345 53.69 14.31 18.96
N GLU A 346 53.47 13.03 19.19
CA GLU A 346 53.83 11.94 18.27
C GLU A 346 53.10 12.06 16.93
N ILE A 347 51.80 12.36 16.94
CA ILE A 347 51.02 12.56 15.70
C ILE A 347 51.56 13.74 14.89
N ARG A 348 51.94 14.84 15.54
CA ARG A 348 52.54 15.99 14.86
C ARG A 348 53.91 15.66 14.27
N GLU A 349 54.70 14.87 15.00
CA GLU A 349 55.99 14.43 14.52
C GLU A 349 55.85 13.47 13.34
N PHE A 350 54.88 12.55 13.38
CA PHE A 350 54.51 11.70 12.26
C PHE A 350 54.11 12.52 11.03
N GLU A 351 53.25 13.54 11.20
CA GLU A 351 52.82 14.41 10.10
C GLU A 351 54.01 15.18 9.49
N ARG A 352 54.94 15.65 10.33
CA ARG A 352 56.18 16.30 9.89
C ARG A 352 57.06 15.36 9.08
N LEU A 353 57.32 14.15 9.60
CA LEU A 353 58.12 13.13 8.92
C LEU A 353 57.50 12.72 7.59
N LEU A 354 56.17 12.55 7.56
CA LEU A 354 55.44 12.20 6.35
C LEU A 354 55.54 13.31 5.29
N HIS A 355 55.44 14.58 5.69
CA HIS A 355 55.63 15.71 4.79
C HIS A 355 57.06 15.76 4.23
N ASP A 356 58.07 15.62 5.09
CA ASP A 356 59.47 15.63 4.68
C ASP A 356 59.77 14.46 3.72
N PHE A 357 59.18 13.29 3.98
CA PHE A 357 59.27 12.13 3.12
C PHE A 357 58.68 12.36 1.73
N TYR A 358 57.48 12.97 1.61
CA TYR A 358 56.91 13.30 0.30
C TYR A 358 57.83 14.21 -0.52
N ILE A 359 58.46 15.20 0.12
CA ILE A 359 59.41 16.10 -0.54
C ILE A 359 60.63 15.31 -1.05
N ILE A 360 61.21 14.45 -0.21
CA ILE A 360 62.40 13.66 -0.56
C ILE A 360 62.10 12.65 -1.66
N TYR A 361 60.92 12.04 -1.64
CA TYR A 361 60.47 11.11 -2.67
C TYR A 361 60.16 11.80 -4.01
N GLY A 362 59.99 13.13 -4.01
CA GLY A 362 59.77 13.93 -5.22
C GLY A 362 58.32 14.30 -5.50
N ILE A 363 57.43 14.19 -4.51
CA ILE A 363 56.03 14.64 -4.64
C ILE A 363 55.96 16.15 -4.39
N GLU A 364 55.92 16.92 -5.48
CA GLU A 364 55.71 18.38 -5.43
C GLU A 364 54.30 18.71 -4.92
N ARG A 365 54.22 19.63 -3.94
CA ARG A 365 52.97 20.00 -3.26
C ARG A 365 51.95 20.64 -4.20
N GLU A 366 52.42 21.44 -5.15
CA GLU A 366 51.61 22.17 -6.13
C GLU A 366 50.95 21.24 -7.17
N LYS A 367 51.46 20.01 -7.30
CA LYS A 367 50.97 18.98 -8.24
C LYS A 367 50.63 17.67 -7.53
N ALA A 368 50.49 17.70 -6.20
CA ALA A 368 50.40 16.50 -5.38
C ALA A 368 49.26 15.53 -5.78
N THR A 369 48.22 16.02 -6.45
CA THR A 369 47.04 15.23 -6.87
C THR A 369 47.10 14.71 -8.31
N SER A 370 48.14 15.05 -9.07
CA SER A 370 48.22 14.76 -10.52
C SER A 370 49.14 13.60 -10.89
N TYR A 371 49.88 13.04 -9.93
CA TYR A 371 50.75 11.90 -10.16
C TYR A 371 49.92 10.64 -10.43
N LYS A 372 50.49 9.68 -11.17
CA LYS A 372 49.89 8.36 -11.37
C LYS A 372 49.97 7.55 -10.08
N ALA A 373 49.12 6.54 -9.94
CA ALA A 373 49.05 5.72 -8.74
C ALA A 373 50.39 5.07 -8.37
N GLU A 374 51.17 4.67 -9.37
CA GLU A 374 52.49 4.03 -9.22
C GLU A 374 53.62 5.02 -8.88
N GLU A 375 53.38 6.32 -9.03
CA GLU A 375 54.35 7.38 -8.75
C GLU A 375 54.28 7.87 -7.30
N TYR A 376 53.25 7.48 -6.53
CA TYR A 376 53.15 7.78 -5.11
C TYR A 376 54.00 6.81 -4.28
N PRO A 377 54.62 7.28 -3.18
CA PRO A 377 55.34 6.39 -2.29
C PRO A 377 54.40 5.44 -1.57
N THR A 378 54.98 4.37 -1.04
CA THR A 378 54.29 3.33 -0.27
C THR A 378 54.64 3.40 1.22
N LEU A 379 53.81 2.79 2.07
CA LEU A 379 54.09 2.70 3.50
C LEU A 379 55.40 1.95 3.81
N SER A 380 55.79 0.99 2.96
CA SER A 380 57.06 0.28 3.11
C SER A 380 58.28 1.18 2.87
N GLU A 381 58.19 2.10 1.91
CA GLU A 381 59.24 3.09 1.66
C GLU A 381 59.30 4.13 2.78
N PHE A 382 58.14 4.55 3.29
CA PHE A 382 58.08 5.46 4.45
C PHE A 382 58.68 4.83 5.71
N LEU A 383 58.50 3.53 5.93
CA LEU A 383 59.10 2.81 7.06
C LEU A 383 60.64 2.70 6.96
N ASN A 384 61.17 2.67 5.74
CA ASN A 384 62.61 2.56 5.49
C ASN A 384 63.33 3.92 5.52
N TYR A 385 62.59 5.01 5.33
CA TYR A 385 63.02 6.40 5.52
C TYR A 385 63.19 6.68 7.02
#